data_AF-A0A961DUM8-F1
#
_entry.id   AF-A0A961DUM8-F1
#
_cell.length_a   1.000
_cell.length_b   1.000
_cell.length_c   1.000
_cell.angle_alpha   90.00
_cell.angle_beta   90.00
_cell.angle_gamma   90.00
#
_symmetry.space_group_name_H-M   'P 1'
#
loop_
_entity.id
_entity.type
_entity.pdbx_description
1 polymer ?
#
loop_
_entity_poly.entity_id
_entity_poly.type
_entity_poly.pdbx_seq_one_letter_code
_entity_poly.pdbx_strand_id
1 'polypeptide(L)'
;MANANTTRIDSDLDAQSPAADLVRVYLNGIGKTALLTAADEVELAKRIEAGLYAQHLLRTRKRMSENRKRDLSVVVRDGQAARRHLLEANLRLVVSLAKRYTGRGMPLLDLIQEGNLGLIRAMEKFDYAKGFKFST
;
A
#
# COMPACT_ATOMS: atom_id res chain seq x y z
N MET A 1 -15.36 25.31 35.06
CA MET A 1 -13.89 25.24 34.86
C MET A 1 -13.61 24.21 33.79
N ALA A 2 -13.37 24.65 32.54
CA ALA A 2 -13.18 23.76 31.39
C ALA A 2 -11.69 23.46 31.19
N ASN A 3 -11.39 22.20 30.90
CA ASN A 3 -10.07 21.61 30.90
C ASN A 3 -9.24 22.08 29.68
N ALA A 4 -8.15 22.81 29.93
CA ALA A 4 -7.33 23.51 28.93
C ALA A 4 -6.34 22.63 28.15
N ASN A 5 -6.68 21.36 27.91
CA ASN A 5 -5.74 20.38 27.33
C ASN A 5 -6.13 19.86 25.93
N THR A 6 -7.21 20.38 25.33
CA THR A 6 -7.67 19.97 23.99
C THR A 6 -7.09 20.84 22.87
N THR A 7 -6.41 21.95 23.17
CA THR A 7 -6.09 23.00 22.19
C THR A 7 -4.66 22.96 21.62
N ARG A 8 -3.92 21.83 21.72
CA ARG A 8 -2.47 21.77 21.38
C ARG A 8 -2.06 20.75 20.33
N ILE A 9 -2.98 20.12 19.62
CA ILE A 9 -2.63 19.12 18.58
C ILE A 9 -2.96 19.60 17.16
N ASP A 10 -3.70 20.71 17.01
CA ASP A 10 -4.09 21.25 15.70
C ASP A 10 -3.14 22.33 15.15
N SER A 11 -2.05 22.67 15.85
CA SER A 11 -1.20 23.83 15.50
C SER A 11 -0.02 23.56 14.57
N ASP A 12 0.23 22.31 14.16
CA ASP A 12 1.37 21.98 13.27
C ASP A 12 0.95 21.80 11.79
N LEU A 13 -0.28 22.18 11.45
CA LEU A 13 -0.77 22.24 10.09
C LEU A 13 -1.23 23.67 9.81
N ASP A 14 -0.30 24.53 9.40
CA ASP A 14 -0.63 25.82 8.80
C ASP A 14 -1.66 25.57 7.68
N ALA A 15 -2.91 25.95 7.94
CA ALA A 15 -4.06 25.64 7.09
C ALA A 15 -4.03 26.33 5.71
N GLN A 16 -2.94 27.05 5.38
CA GLN A 16 -2.68 27.72 4.10
C GLN A 16 -1.31 27.41 3.48
N SER A 17 -0.59 26.37 3.93
CA SER A 17 0.66 25.95 3.26
C SER A 17 0.37 25.01 2.08
N PRO A 18 1.03 25.17 0.90
CA PRO A 18 0.94 24.21 -0.21
C PRO A 18 1.22 22.76 0.21
N ALA A 19 2.07 22.57 1.22
CA ALA A 19 2.36 21.24 1.77
C ALA A 19 1.15 20.62 2.48
N ALA A 20 0.34 21.43 3.18
CA ALA A 20 -0.88 20.97 3.84
C ALA A 20 -1.93 20.52 2.82
N ASP A 21 -2.02 21.20 1.67
CA ASP A 21 -2.90 20.81 0.56
C ASP A 21 -2.45 19.49 -0.08
N LEU A 22 -1.15 19.28 -0.28
CA LEU A 22 -0.62 18.01 -0.78
C LEU A 22 -0.92 16.83 0.17
N VAL A 23 -0.80 17.05 1.48
CA VAL A 23 -1.19 16.06 2.49
C VAL A 23 -2.69 15.76 2.39
N ARG A 24 -3.55 16.79 2.28
CA ARG A 24 -5.00 16.59 2.14
C ARG A 24 -5.36 15.81 0.88
N VAL A 25 -4.77 16.15 -0.27
CA VAL A 25 -4.97 15.44 -1.54
C VAL A 25 -4.57 13.97 -1.41
N TYR A 26 -3.42 13.70 -0.79
CA TYR A 26 -2.96 12.32 -0.54
C TYR A 26 -3.91 11.55 0.37
N LEU A 27 -4.31 12.12 1.51
CA LEU A 27 -5.24 11.47 2.44
C LEU A 27 -6.61 11.18 1.80
N ASN A 28 -7.11 12.10 1.00
CA ASN A 28 -8.35 11.92 0.23
C ASN A 28 -8.20 10.81 -0.83
N GLY A 29 -7.02 10.66 -1.41
CA GLY A 29 -6.72 9.57 -2.35
C GLY A 29 -6.78 8.20 -1.68
N ILE A 30 -6.04 8.01 -0.59
CA ILE A 30 -5.95 6.71 0.10
C ILE A 30 -7.23 6.34 0.85
N GLY A 31 -8.09 7.31 1.15
CA GLY A 31 -9.39 7.08 1.80
C GLY A 31 -10.44 6.45 0.90
N LYS A 32 -10.21 6.40 -0.43
CA LYS A 32 -11.16 5.83 -1.41
C LYS A 32 -11.13 4.30 -1.45
N THR A 33 -10.00 3.69 -1.11
CA THR A 33 -9.83 2.23 -1.14
C THR A 33 -10.35 1.62 0.16
N ALA A 34 -11.17 0.58 0.05
CA ALA A 34 -11.71 -0.13 1.21
C ALA A 34 -10.60 -0.87 1.97
N LEU A 35 -10.79 -1.05 3.28
CA LEU A 35 -9.91 -1.89 4.08
C LEU A 35 -10.15 -3.36 3.74
N LEU A 36 -9.07 -4.14 3.72
CA LEU A 36 -9.13 -5.56 3.42
C LEU A 36 -9.46 -6.39 4.66
N THR A 37 -10.20 -7.47 4.45
CA THR A 37 -10.30 -8.57 5.40
C THR A 37 -9.09 -9.50 5.25
N ALA A 38 -8.88 -10.39 6.23
CA ALA A 38 -7.84 -11.41 6.12
C ALA A 38 -8.06 -12.34 4.90
N ALA A 39 -9.31 -12.60 4.54
CA ALA A 39 -9.64 -13.39 3.36
C ALA A 39 -9.25 -12.67 2.07
N ASP A 40 -9.52 -11.37 1.98
CA ASP A 40 -9.14 -10.56 0.81
C ASP A 40 -7.62 -10.49 0.66
N GLU A 41 -6.88 -10.34 1.77
CA GLU A 41 -5.41 -10.37 1.77
C GLU A 41 -4.86 -11.68 1.18
N VAL A 42 -5.44 -12.82 1.58
CA VAL A 42 -5.08 -14.14 1.05
C VAL A 42 -5.41 -14.25 -0.44
N GLU A 43 -6.58 -13.77 -0.88
CA GLU A 43 -6.98 -13.81 -2.29
C GLU A 43 -6.04 -12.97 -3.16
N LEU A 44 -5.75 -11.74 -2.74
CA LEU A 44 -4.83 -10.86 -3.45
C LEU A 44 -3.42 -11.45 -3.51
N ALA A 45 -2.92 -12.03 -2.42
CA ALA A 45 -1.62 -12.68 -2.40
C ALA A 45 -1.51 -13.82 -3.42
N LYS A 46 -2.54 -14.69 -3.51
CA LYS A 46 -2.59 -15.77 -4.52
C LYS A 46 -2.56 -15.25 -5.96
N ARG A 47 -3.29 -14.17 -6.25
CA ARG A 47 -3.31 -13.53 -7.57
C ARG A 47 -1.95 -12.91 -7.91
N ILE A 48 -1.29 -12.29 -6.95
CA ILE A 48 0.07 -11.75 -7.10
C ILE A 48 1.05 -12.88 -7.45
N GLU A 49 1.04 -13.99 -6.70
CA GLU A 49 1.91 -15.14 -6.97
C GLU A 49 1.67 -15.75 -8.35
N ALA A 50 0.40 -15.94 -8.73
CA ALA A 50 0.04 -16.45 -10.05
C ALA A 50 0.56 -15.53 -11.17
N GLY A 51 0.41 -14.20 -11.01
CA GLY A 51 0.94 -13.21 -11.95
C GLY A 51 2.46 -13.24 -12.07
N LEU A 52 3.18 -13.34 -10.94
CA LEU A 52 4.64 -13.44 -10.93
C LEU A 52 5.12 -14.73 -11.61
N TYR A 53 4.47 -15.85 -11.35
CA TYR A 53 4.79 -17.12 -11.99
C TYR A 53 4.50 -17.08 -13.50
N ALA A 54 3.37 -16.50 -13.91
CA ALA A 54 3.04 -16.29 -15.31
C ALA A 54 4.09 -15.40 -16.02
N GLN A 55 4.54 -14.32 -15.37
CA GLN A 55 5.59 -13.46 -15.87
C GLN A 55 6.92 -14.21 -16.01
N HIS A 56 7.26 -15.03 -15.03
CA HIS A 56 8.44 -15.89 -15.07
C HIS A 56 8.39 -16.83 -16.28
N LEU A 57 7.27 -17.52 -16.50
CA LEU A 57 7.08 -18.42 -17.63
C LEU A 57 7.24 -17.71 -18.98
N LEU A 58 6.63 -16.53 -19.14
CA LEU A 58 6.78 -15.72 -20.36
C LEU A 58 8.24 -15.33 -20.63
N ARG A 59 9.03 -15.10 -19.58
CA ARG A 59 10.45 -14.71 -19.69
C ARG A 59 11.38 -15.89 -19.97
N THR A 60 11.13 -17.05 -19.38
CA THR A 60 12.09 -18.19 -19.41
C THR A 60 11.77 -19.24 -20.46
N ARG A 61 10.51 -19.39 -20.89
CA ARG A 61 10.10 -20.42 -21.85
C ARG A 61 10.35 -19.98 -23.29
N LYS A 62 11.29 -20.64 -23.97
CA LYS A 62 11.69 -20.32 -25.36
C LYS A 62 10.63 -20.62 -26.44
N ARG A 63 9.72 -21.57 -26.22
CA ARG A 63 8.70 -21.96 -27.21
C ARG A 63 7.33 -22.04 -26.56
N MET A 64 6.42 -21.18 -26.99
CA MET A 64 5.04 -21.11 -26.53
C MET A 64 4.13 -20.66 -27.68
N SER A 65 2.94 -21.26 -27.77
CA SER A 65 1.90 -20.79 -28.71
C SER A 65 1.45 -19.38 -28.36
N GLU A 66 1.09 -18.59 -29.37
CA GLU A 66 0.55 -17.23 -29.20
C GLU A 66 -0.70 -17.18 -28.32
N ASN A 67 -1.54 -18.22 -28.35
CA ASN A 67 -2.69 -18.31 -27.44
C ASN A 67 -2.23 -18.37 -25.99
N ARG A 68 -1.26 -19.24 -25.70
CA ARG A 68 -0.72 -19.40 -24.35
C ARG A 68 0.01 -18.16 -23.86
N LYS A 69 0.68 -17.41 -24.74
CA LYS A 69 1.28 -16.11 -24.39
C LYS A 69 0.22 -15.08 -24.02
N ARG A 70 -0.89 -15.03 -24.77
CA ARG A 70 -2.04 -14.15 -24.48
C ARG A 70 -2.65 -14.48 -23.12
N ASP A 71 -2.92 -15.75 -22.86
CA ASP A 71 -3.50 -16.19 -21.58
C ASP A 71 -2.60 -15.82 -20.39
N LEU A 72 -1.29 -16.10 -20.47
CA LEU A 72 -0.35 -15.72 -19.42
C LEU A 72 -0.27 -14.20 -19.24
N SER A 73 -0.35 -13.43 -20.32
CA SER A 73 -0.32 -11.96 -20.24
C SER A 73 -1.52 -11.40 -19.48
N VAL A 74 -2.69 -12.05 -19.57
CA VAL A 74 -3.87 -11.70 -18.75
C VAL A 74 -3.58 -11.95 -17.28
N VAL A 75 -3.02 -13.12 -16.94
CA VAL A 75 -2.66 -13.46 -15.55
C VAL A 75 -1.63 -12.49 -14.96
N VAL A 76 -0.63 -12.07 -15.75
CA VAL A 76 0.35 -11.05 -15.32
C VAL A 76 -0.34 -9.73 -14.98
N ARG A 77 -1.25 -9.26 -15.84
CA ARG A 77 -1.99 -8.01 -15.60
C ARG A 77 -2.86 -8.10 -14.36
N ASP A 78 -3.50 -9.25 -14.14
CA ASP A 78 -4.30 -9.51 -12.94
C ASP A 78 -3.45 -9.45 -11.67
N GLY A 79 -2.31 -10.15 -11.64
CA GLY A 79 -1.40 -10.11 -10.48
C GLY A 79 -0.83 -8.71 -10.22
N GLN A 80 -0.57 -7.92 -11.25
CA GLN A 80 -0.18 -6.51 -11.09
C GLN A 80 -1.30 -5.65 -10.50
N ALA A 81 -2.55 -5.88 -10.92
CA ALA A 81 -3.71 -5.20 -10.35
C ALA A 81 -3.92 -5.58 -8.88
N ALA A 82 -3.78 -6.87 -8.55
CA ALA A 82 -3.86 -7.35 -7.18
C ALA A 82 -2.77 -6.74 -6.29
N ARG A 83 -1.53 -6.63 -6.79
CA ARG A 83 -0.42 -5.96 -6.08
C ARG A 83 -0.73 -4.50 -5.79
N ARG A 84 -1.27 -3.76 -6.76
CA ARG A 84 -1.68 -2.36 -6.56
C ARG A 84 -2.79 -2.26 -5.51
N HIS A 85 -3.80 -3.12 -5.60
CA HIS A 85 -4.92 -3.11 -4.66
C HIS A 85 -4.47 -3.39 -3.22
N LEU A 86 -3.62 -4.41 -3.03
CA LEU A 86 -3.06 -4.74 -1.72
C LEU A 86 -2.25 -3.58 -1.13
N LEU A 87 -1.44 -2.90 -1.95
CA LEU A 87 -0.69 -1.74 -1.54
C LEU A 87 -1.61 -0.58 -1.13
N GLU A 88 -2.54 -0.21 -2.01
CA GLU A 88 -3.47 0.92 -1.83
C GLU A 88 -4.32 0.78 -0.57
N ALA A 89 -4.84 -0.44 -0.31
CA ALA A 89 -5.64 -0.70 0.88
C ALA A 89 -4.85 -0.57 2.20
N ASN A 90 -3.52 -0.69 2.14
CA ASN A 90 -2.64 -0.60 3.30
C ASN A 90 -1.93 0.76 3.45
N LEU A 91 -2.13 1.72 2.54
CA LEU A 91 -1.53 3.06 2.66
C LEU A 91 -2.01 3.80 3.93
N ARG A 92 -3.21 3.50 4.42
CA ARG A 92 -3.74 4.08 5.67
C ARG A 92 -2.93 3.68 6.90
N LEU A 93 -2.35 2.47 6.91
CA LEU A 93 -1.46 2.01 7.98
C LEU A 93 -0.15 2.81 7.99
N VAL A 94 0.40 3.12 6.80
CA VAL A 94 1.61 3.94 6.69
C VAL A 94 1.40 5.31 7.32
N VAL A 95 0.27 5.96 7.00
CA VAL A 95 -0.07 7.26 7.59
C VAL A 95 -0.23 7.18 9.10
N SER A 96 -0.91 6.15 9.63
CA SER A 96 -1.12 6.03 11.08
C SER A 96 0.19 5.83 11.84
N LEU A 97 1.15 5.11 11.25
CA LEU A 97 2.50 4.94 11.80
C LEU A 97 3.34 6.22 11.66
N ALA A 98 3.35 6.86 10.50
CA ALA A 98 4.13 8.07 10.21
C ALA A 98 3.76 9.24 11.14
N LYS A 99 2.46 9.38 11.47
CA LYS A 99 1.97 10.39 12.44
C LYS A 99 2.63 10.30 13.82
N ARG A 100 3.16 9.14 14.23
CA ARG A 100 3.84 8.98 15.53
C ARG A 100 5.26 9.59 15.54
N TYR A 101 5.78 9.92 14.36
CA TYR A 101 7.15 10.42 14.17
C TYR A 101 7.21 11.89 13.72
N THR A 102 6.07 12.57 13.63
CA THR A 102 6.01 14.02 13.33
C THR A 102 6.66 14.85 14.45
N GLY A 103 7.07 16.08 14.12
CA GLY A 103 7.71 16.98 15.08
C GLY A 103 9.17 16.64 15.40
N ARG A 104 9.78 15.69 14.68
CA ARG A 104 11.18 15.24 14.88
C ARG A 104 12.15 15.71 13.79
N GLY A 105 11.84 16.82 13.12
CA GLY A 105 12.70 17.41 12.09
C GLY A 105 12.53 16.84 10.68
N MET A 106 11.55 15.95 10.44
CA MET A 106 11.18 15.46 9.11
C MET A 106 9.71 15.78 8.81
N PRO A 107 9.39 16.34 7.62
CA PRO A 107 8.02 16.54 7.17
C PRO A 107 7.19 15.25 7.13
N LEU A 108 5.89 15.35 7.39
CA LEU A 108 4.98 14.19 7.38
C LEU A 108 4.97 13.46 6.03
N LEU A 109 5.03 14.19 4.91
CA LEU A 109 5.07 13.57 3.59
C LEU A 109 6.30 12.69 3.41
N ASP A 110 7.46 13.14 3.87
CA ASP A 110 8.70 12.36 3.75
C ASP A 110 8.64 11.10 4.60
N LEU A 111 8.11 11.19 5.83
CA LEU A 111 7.85 10.02 6.69
C LEU A 111 6.89 9.02 6.03
N ILE A 112 5.83 9.51 5.36
CA ILE A 112 4.89 8.68 4.61
C ILE A 112 5.60 8.00 3.44
N GLN A 113 6.45 8.71 2.70
CA GLN A 113 7.17 8.15 1.56
C GLN A 113 8.13 7.03 2.00
N GLU A 114 8.89 7.23 3.07
CA GLU A 114 9.73 6.18 3.66
C GLU A 114 8.89 4.98 4.14
N GLY A 115 7.75 5.25 4.79
CA GLY A 115 6.82 4.21 5.20
C GLY A 115 6.21 3.42 4.03
N ASN A 116 5.91 4.08 2.91
CA ASN A 116 5.42 3.43 1.69
C ASN A 116 6.50 2.51 1.07
N LEU A 117 7.77 2.90 1.13
CA LEU A 117 8.88 2.04 0.71
C LEU A 117 9.00 0.80 1.62
N GLY A 118 8.86 0.99 2.94
CA GLY A 118 8.80 -0.10 3.91
C GLY A 118 7.63 -1.07 3.63
N LEU A 119 6.46 -0.53 3.33
CA LEU A 119 5.25 -1.28 2.97
C LEU A 119 5.47 -2.17 1.74
N ILE A 120 6.07 -1.63 0.68
CA ILE A 120 6.38 -2.39 -0.54
C ILE A 120 7.31 -3.57 -0.22
N ARG A 121 8.36 -3.34 0.58
CA ARG A 121 9.31 -4.39 0.98
C ARG A 121 8.66 -5.45 1.87
N ALA A 122 7.74 -5.05 2.75
CA ALA A 122 6.99 -5.98 3.59
C ALA A 122 6.08 -6.88 2.73
N MET A 123 5.40 -6.30 1.73
CA MET A 123 4.56 -7.04 0.78
C MET A 123 5.35 -8.07 -0.03
N GLU A 124 6.59 -7.79 -0.40
CA GLU A 124 7.45 -8.76 -1.11
C GLU A 124 7.87 -9.96 -0.26
N LYS A 125 7.78 -9.83 1.07
CA LYS A 125 8.14 -10.87 2.04
C LYS A 125 6.93 -11.48 2.73
N PHE A 126 5.73 -11.00 2.42
CA PHE A 126 4.51 -11.46 3.07
C PHE A 126 4.22 -12.91 2.69
N ASP A 127 3.95 -13.72 3.71
CA ASP A 127 3.61 -15.13 3.55
C ASP A 127 2.21 -15.37 4.13
N TYR A 128 1.23 -15.41 3.22
CA TYR A 128 -0.18 -15.62 3.59
C TYR A 128 -0.44 -17.02 4.14
N ALA A 129 0.44 -18.01 3.89
CA ALA A 129 0.26 -19.37 4.37
C ALA A 129 0.44 -19.47 5.90
N LYS A 130 1.09 -18.47 6.52
CA LYS A 130 1.26 -18.39 7.98
C LYS A 130 -0.01 -17.99 8.73
N GLY A 131 -1.06 -17.54 8.04
CA GLY A 131 -2.34 -17.20 8.65
C GLY A 131 -2.36 -15.91 9.47
N PHE A 132 -1.30 -15.11 9.43
CA PHE A 132 -1.27 -13.77 10.02
C PHE A 132 -1.80 -12.73 9.04
N LYS A 133 -2.47 -11.70 9.58
CA LYS A 133 -2.85 -10.52 8.78
C LYS A 133 -1.61 -9.77 8.34
N PHE A 134 -1.67 -9.18 7.17
CA PHE A 134 -0.57 -8.38 6.62
C PHE A 134 -0.19 -7.19 7.51
N SER A 135 -1.15 -6.64 8.24
CA SER A 135 -0.98 -5.48 9.13
C SER A 135 -0.42 -5.80 10.52
N THR A 136 -0.07 -7.06 10.81
CA THR A 136 0.50 -7.50 12.09
C THR A 136 1.96 -7.07 12.22
#